data_AF-A0A1Q3L8T1-F1
#
_entry.id   AF-A0A1Q3L8T1-F1
#
_cell.length_a   1.000
_cell.length_b   1.000
_cell.length_c   1.000
_cell.angle_alpha   90.00
_cell.angle_beta   90.00
_cell.angle_gamma   90.00
#
_symmetry.space_group_name_H-M   'P 1'
#
loop_
_entity.id
_entity.type
_entity.pdbx_description
1 polymer ?
#
loop_
_entity_poly.entity_id
_entity_poly.type
_entity_poly.pdbx_seq_one_letter_code
_entity_poly.pdbx_strand_id
1 'polypeptide(L)'
;MRAHHDTVSARRTRSVRMPRTSSDLMITTSRTLDELLAARARLVGVKPNHDGTARKWLLSGIAICSVCREPVRSARGETHPTARKDGTGPAPRTRYHTYRCVNGHFMRNGDIIDELVAELCIRRIAEADASELFGTADDWPDIPALHAQRTALEGRRSSISSLLAKGLLTERDAEQDLTDLAAEIRAVNDELAQAVQLSPLADLASVGDAHVWWAQVTLARRRAVIDALITVAIRPVGMGKRVTTLDAAIETVEIDWRARSR
;
A
#
# COMPACT_ATOMS: atom_id res chain seq x y z
N MET A 1 -31.00 5.41 67.28
CA MET A 1 -29.68 5.99 67.62
C MET A 1 -28.63 5.46 66.67
N ARG A 2 -28.39 6.16 65.55
CA ARG A 2 -27.11 6.30 64.82
C ARG A 2 -27.41 7.04 63.51
N ALA A 3 -26.70 8.14 63.34
CA ALA A 3 -26.94 9.19 62.37
C ALA A 3 -26.32 8.89 61.01
N HIS A 4 -26.93 9.49 59.99
CA HIS A 4 -26.42 9.67 58.64
C HIS A 4 -25.05 10.33 58.64
N HIS A 5 -24.13 9.82 57.80
CA HIS A 5 -23.03 10.62 57.26
C HIS A 5 -22.89 10.32 55.76
N ASP A 6 -23.41 11.26 54.97
CA ASP A 6 -23.09 11.45 53.56
C ASP A 6 -21.62 11.85 53.42
N THR A 7 -20.88 11.19 52.53
CA THR A 7 -19.57 11.65 52.07
C THR A 7 -19.65 12.01 50.59
N VAL A 8 -19.74 13.31 50.35
CA VAL A 8 -19.76 13.94 49.03
C VAL A 8 -18.35 13.86 48.41
N SER A 9 -18.28 13.29 47.21
CA SER A 9 -17.09 13.22 46.36
C SER A 9 -16.70 14.61 45.84
N ALA A 10 -15.60 15.17 46.35
CA ALA A 10 -15.05 16.44 45.88
C ALA A 10 -14.29 16.26 44.55
N ARG A 11 -14.90 16.68 43.44
CA ARG A 11 -14.20 16.87 42.14
C ARG A 11 -13.24 18.05 42.25
N ARG A 12 -11.92 17.78 42.22
CA ARG A 12 -10.90 18.83 42.03
C ARG A 12 -10.98 19.36 40.59
N THR A 13 -11.55 20.54 40.41
CA THR A 13 -11.40 21.33 39.18
C THR A 13 -10.01 21.97 39.18
N ARG A 14 -9.13 21.52 38.28
CA ARG A 14 -7.86 22.22 38.00
C ARG A 14 -8.20 23.50 37.23
N SER A 15 -8.17 24.65 37.88
CA SER A 15 -8.29 25.93 37.18
C SER A 15 -7.05 26.14 36.31
N VAL A 16 -7.22 26.09 34.99
CA VAL A 16 -6.17 26.49 34.05
C VAL A 16 -6.09 28.01 34.08
N ARG A 17 -5.00 28.55 34.62
CA ARG A 17 -4.71 29.98 34.65
C ARG A 17 -4.22 30.39 33.25
N MET A 18 -5.02 31.17 32.52
CA MET A 18 -4.62 31.74 31.24
C MET A 18 -3.51 32.79 31.43
N PRO A 19 -2.42 32.77 30.65
CA PRO A 19 -1.40 33.80 30.70
C PRO A 19 -1.93 35.12 30.12
N ARG A 20 -1.64 36.21 30.82
CA ARG A 20 -2.04 37.58 30.48
C ARG A 20 -0.78 38.40 30.15
N THR A 21 -0.20 38.20 28.97
CA THR A 21 0.63 39.18 28.22
C THR A 21 1.15 38.54 26.93
N SER A 22 1.36 39.36 25.90
CA SER A 22 1.77 38.93 24.54
C SER A 22 3.24 38.49 24.41
N SER A 23 3.98 38.36 25.52
CA SER A 23 5.43 38.10 25.50
C SER A 23 5.82 36.65 25.85
N ASP A 24 4.87 35.81 26.26
CA ASP A 24 5.08 34.38 26.61
C ASP A 24 4.89 33.42 25.41
N LEU A 25 4.69 33.94 24.20
CA LEU A 25 4.43 33.16 22.98
C LEU A 25 5.71 32.72 22.23
N MET A 26 6.85 32.69 22.91
CA MET A 26 8.11 32.18 22.37
C MET A 26 8.69 31.07 23.24
N ILE A 27 7.95 29.97 23.39
CA ILE A 27 8.55 28.68 23.78
C ILE A 27 9.14 28.07 22.50
N THR A 28 10.42 28.35 22.34
CA THR A 28 11.42 27.65 21.54
C THR A 28 11.18 26.13 21.49
N THR A 29 10.81 25.62 20.32
CA THR A 29 10.89 24.18 20.01
C THR A 29 12.14 23.89 19.16
N SER A 30 13.29 24.43 19.53
CA SER A 30 14.57 23.88 19.04
C SER A 30 14.94 22.71 19.93
N ARG A 31 14.49 21.49 19.59
CA ARG A 31 15.08 20.28 20.19
C ARG A 31 16.54 20.24 19.78
N THR A 32 17.43 19.97 20.74
CA THR A 32 18.86 19.83 20.42
C THR A 32 19.06 18.61 19.53
N LEU A 33 20.11 18.62 18.70
CA LEU A 33 20.44 17.49 17.82
C LEU A 33 20.60 16.19 18.64
N ASP A 34 21.13 16.29 19.86
CA ASP A 34 21.26 15.18 20.80
C ASP A 34 19.92 14.59 21.23
N GLU A 35 18.89 15.41 21.44
CA GLU A 35 17.54 14.92 21.76
C GLU A 35 16.93 14.15 20.57
N LEU A 36 17.20 14.60 19.35
CA LEU A 36 16.74 13.93 18.13
C LEU A 36 17.49 12.60 17.89
N LEU A 37 18.80 12.57 18.15
CA LEU A 37 19.62 11.37 18.04
C LEU A 37 19.26 10.34 19.13
N ALA A 38 19.02 10.79 20.36
CA ALA A 38 18.55 9.92 21.45
C ALA A 38 17.14 9.36 21.17
N ALA A 39 16.23 10.15 20.58
CA ALA A 39 14.94 9.68 20.13
C ALA A 39 15.06 8.66 18.99
N ARG A 40 15.93 8.91 18.01
CA ARG A 40 16.22 7.98 16.91
C ARG A 40 16.79 6.66 17.41
N ALA A 41 17.74 6.69 18.35
CA ALA A 41 18.32 5.48 18.93
C ALA A 41 17.27 4.59 19.61
N ARG A 42 16.26 5.19 20.27
CA ARG A 42 15.12 4.45 20.85
C ARG A 42 14.20 3.84 19.79
N LEU A 43 14.12 4.42 18.60
CA LEU A 43 13.29 3.94 17.50
C LEU A 43 13.99 2.85 16.66
N VAL A 44 15.32 2.89 16.54
CA VAL A 44 16.11 1.99 15.69
C VAL A 44 16.20 0.54 16.21
N GLY A 45 15.84 0.28 17.47
CA GLY A 45 15.83 -1.08 18.05
C GLY A 45 14.45 -1.71 18.27
N VAL A 46 13.36 -0.96 18.05
CA VAL A 46 12.01 -1.49 18.28
C VAL A 46 11.55 -2.18 17.01
N LYS A 47 11.44 -3.51 17.06
CA LYS A 47 10.76 -4.28 16.01
C LYS A 47 9.38 -3.62 15.77
N PRO A 48 9.09 -3.13 14.56
CA PRO A 48 7.79 -2.54 14.28
C PRO A 48 6.69 -3.55 14.62
N ASN A 49 5.67 -3.14 15.38
CA ASN A 49 4.50 -3.99 15.68
C ASN A 49 3.64 -4.29 14.44
N HIS A 50 4.05 -3.80 13.27
CA HIS A 50 3.39 -3.99 12.00
C HIS A 50 4.44 -4.14 10.88
N ASP A 51 4.24 -5.11 10.01
CA ASP A 51 5.07 -5.33 8.82
C ASP A 51 4.80 -4.22 7.80
N GLY A 52 5.43 -3.05 7.98
CA GLY A 52 5.43 -1.93 7.03
C GLY A 52 4.09 -1.24 6.78
N THR A 53 4.15 -0.01 6.28
CA THR A 53 2.97 0.77 5.82
C THR A 53 2.50 0.31 4.43
N ALA A 54 3.31 -0.53 3.75
CA ALA A 54 3.03 -1.08 2.44
C ALA A 54 1.73 -1.89 2.46
N ARG A 55 0.82 -1.60 1.52
CA ARG A 55 -0.46 -2.29 1.42
C ARG A 55 -0.22 -3.72 0.97
N LYS A 56 -0.76 -4.69 1.73
CA LYS A 56 -0.65 -6.13 1.45
C LYS A 56 -1.62 -6.64 0.39
N TRP A 57 -2.77 -5.99 0.23
CA TRP A 57 -3.89 -6.48 -0.60
C TRP A 57 -4.21 -5.50 -1.72
N LEU A 58 -4.67 -6.03 -2.86
CA LEU A 58 -4.81 -5.29 -4.11
C LEU A 58 -5.73 -4.08 -3.96
N LEU A 59 -6.91 -4.25 -3.38
CA LEU A 59 -7.94 -3.22 -3.34
C LEU A 59 -8.02 -2.46 -2.00
N SER A 60 -7.15 -2.78 -1.04
CA SER A 60 -7.16 -2.14 0.27
C SER A 60 -6.92 -0.63 0.15
N GLY A 61 -7.90 0.18 0.56
CA GLY A 61 -7.88 1.64 0.46
C GLY A 61 -8.01 2.21 -0.96
N ILE A 62 -8.31 1.39 -1.98
CA ILE A 62 -8.62 1.84 -3.36
C ILE A 62 -10.09 1.58 -3.65
N ALA A 63 -10.57 0.36 -3.39
CA ALA A 63 -11.99 0.07 -3.51
C ALA A 63 -12.79 0.86 -2.47
N ILE A 64 -14.03 1.15 -2.81
CA ILE A 64 -14.97 1.91 -1.99
C ILE A 64 -16.21 1.08 -1.69
N CYS A 65 -16.94 1.45 -0.64
CA CYS A 65 -18.25 0.87 -0.37
C CYS A 65 -19.29 1.45 -1.33
N SER A 66 -20.11 0.62 -2.00
CA SER A 66 -21.17 1.15 -2.87
C SER A 66 -22.23 1.96 -2.10
N VAL A 67 -22.42 1.68 -0.81
CA VAL A 67 -23.44 2.33 0.04
C VAL A 67 -22.97 3.69 0.56
N CYS A 68 -21.82 3.73 1.25
CA CYS A 68 -21.33 4.97 1.88
C CYS A 68 -20.16 5.63 1.17
N ARG A 69 -19.68 5.07 0.06
CA ARG A 69 -18.57 5.58 -0.79
C ARG A 69 -17.21 5.74 -0.09
N GLU A 70 -17.11 5.48 1.21
CA GLU A 70 -15.86 5.45 1.96
C GLU A 70 -14.92 4.31 1.51
N PRO A 71 -13.59 4.52 1.55
CA PRO A 71 -12.60 3.50 1.22
C PRO A 71 -12.73 2.25 2.09
N VAL A 72 -12.63 1.07 1.47
CA VAL A 72 -12.68 -0.21 2.18
C VAL A 72 -11.34 -0.49 2.85
N ARG A 73 -11.38 -1.23 3.96
CA ARG A 73 -10.19 -1.68 4.68
C ARG A 73 -10.06 -3.19 4.54
N SER A 74 -8.83 -3.66 4.44
CA SER A 74 -8.55 -5.09 4.59
C SER A 74 -8.82 -5.55 6.02
N ALA A 75 -9.42 -6.72 6.16
CA ALA A 75 -9.61 -7.45 7.40
C ALA A 75 -9.28 -8.94 7.17
N ARG A 76 -9.37 -9.74 8.23
CA ARG A 76 -9.13 -11.18 8.19
C ARG A 76 -10.44 -11.90 8.49
N GLY A 77 -10.85 -12.77 7.58
CA GLY A 77 -11.95 -13.70 7.79
C GLY A 77 -11.42 -15.06 8.23
N GLU A 78 -12.28 -15.84 8.89
CA GLU A 78 -11.99 -17.23 9.23
C GLU A 78 -13.21 -18.08 8.94
N THR A 79 -13.02 -19.25 8.34
CA THR A 79 -14.12 -20.19 8.12
C THR A 79 -14.47 -20.87 9.43
N HIS A 80 -15.77 -21.07 9.66
CA HIS A 80 -16.22 -21.96 10.72
C HIS A 80 -16.03 -23.42 10.26
N PRO A 81 -15.58 -24.32 11.15
CA PRO A 81 -15.50 -25.73 10.84
C PRO A 81 -16.88 -26.22 10.40
N THR A 82 -16.95 -26.80 9.21
CA THR A 82 -18.18 -27.41 8.68
C THR A 82 -17.94 -28.91 8.54
N ALA A 83 -18.98 -29.72 8.73
CA ALA A 83 -18.87 -31.15 8.52
C ALA A 83 -18.48 -31.43 7.06
N ARG A 84 -17.48 -32.27 6.84
CA ARG A 84 -17.13 -32.70 5.48
C ARG A 84 -18.20 -33.62 4.93
N LYS A 85 -18.42 -33.57 3.62
CA LYS A 85 -19.38 -34.45 2.91
C LYS A 85 -19.03 -35.93 3.03
N ASP A 86 -17.75 -36.25 3.19
CA ASP A 86 -17.22 -37.61 3.32
C ASP A 86 -17.30 -38.18 4.75
N GLY A 87 -17.82 -37.41 5.73
CA GLY A 87 -17.96 -37.86 7.11
C GLY A 87 -16.64 -37.97 7.89
N THR A 88 -15.50 -37.57 7.31
CA THR A 88 -14.16 -37.69 7.94
C THR A 88 -13.90 -36.66 9.06
N GLY A 89 -14.96 -36.08 9.62
CA GLY A 89 -14.91 -35.02 10.63
C GLY A 89 -15.03 -33.60 10.06
N PRO A 90 -14.84 -32.58 10.92
CA PRO A 90 -14.97 -31.19 10.51
C PRO A 90 -13.79 -30.75 9.63
N ALA A 91 -14.10 -29.96 8.59
CA ALA A 91 -13.09 -29.29 7.80
C ALA A 91 -12.29 -28.30 8.68
N PRO A 92 -10.97 -28.20 8.47
CA PRO A 92 -10.14 -27.27 9.24
C PRO A 92 -10.56 -25.82 9.00
N ARG A 93 -10.32 -24.97 10.00
CA ARG A 93 -10.48 -23.52 9.88
C ARG A 93 -9.46 -22.99 8.87
N THR A 94 -9.92 -22.16 7.95
CA THR A 94 -9.08 -21.51 6.95
C THR A 94 -9.23 -20.02 7.12
N ARG A 95 -8.10 -19.33 7.27
CA ARG A 95 -8.05 -17.87 7.28
C ARG A 95 -7.96 -17.38 5.84
N TYR A 96 -8.72 -16.34 5.53
CA TYR A 96 -8.73 -15.72 4.22
C TYR A 96 -8.79 -14.21 4.39
N HIS A 97 -8.42 -13.49 3.33
CA HIS A 97 -8.44 -12.04 3.37
C HIS A 97 -9.85 -11.53 3.04
N THR A 98 -10.21 -10.40 3.62
CA THR A 98 -11.53 -9.81 3.44
C THR A 98 -11.43 -8.31 3.24
N TYR A 99 -12.38 -7.75 2.52
CA TYR A 99 -12.63 -6.31 2.52
C TYR A 99 -13.82 -6.02 3.41
N ARG A 100 -13.66 -5.02 4.29
CA ARG A 100 -14.73 -4.49 5.14
C ARG A 100 -14.94 -3.01 4.90
N CYS A 101 -16.20 -2.62 4.92
CA CYS A 101 -16.58 -1.22 5.03
C CYS A 101 -16.24 -0.72 6.44
N VAL A 102 -15.71 0.51 6.55
CA VAL A 102 -15.44 1.14 7.86
C VAL A 102 -16.72 1.33 8.66
N ASN A 103 -17.82 1.66 7.98
CA ASN A 103 -19.15 1.88 8.56
C ASN A 103 -19.98 0.59 8.73
N GLY A 104 -19.40 -0.59 8.47
CA GLY A 104 -20.05 -1.87 8.77
C GLY A 104 -21.07 -2.39 7.75
N HIS A 105 -21.24 -1.76 6.58
CA HIS A 105 -22.20 -2.22 5.55
C HIS A 105 -21.93 -3.63 5.01
N PHE A 106 -20.66 -4.06 4.99
CA PHE A 106 -20.29 -5.42 4.58
C PHE A 106 -18.92 -5.84 5.12
N MET A 107 -18.71 -7.15 5.13
CA MET A 107 -17.41 -7.81 5.17
C MET A 107 -17.47 -8.96 4.15
N ARG A 108 -16.60 -8.95 3.14
CA ARG A 108 -16.64 -9.90 2.01
C ARG A 108 -15.28 -10.52 1.75
N ASN A 109 -15.28 -11.74 1.22
CA ASN A 109 -14.06 -12.41 0.77
C ASN A 109 -13.37 -11.53 -0.27
N GLY A 110 -12.13 -11.14 -0.01
CA GLY A 110 -11.38 -10.31 -0.93
C GLY A 110 -10.71 -11.10 -2.04
N ASP A 111 -10.43 -12.41 -1.86
CA ASP A 111 -9.71 -13.24 -2.85
C ASP A 111 -10.43 -13.21 -4.19
N ILE A 112 -11.74 -13.49 -4.19
CA ILE A 112 -12.57 -13.50 -5.40
C ILE A 112 -12.77 -12.10 -6.01
N ILE A 113 -12.68 -11.04 -5.20
CA ILE A 113 -12.84 -9.66 -5.67
C ILE A 113 -11.54 -9.19 -6.31
N ASP A 114 -10.39 -9.50 -5.69
CA ASP A 114 -9.07 -9.21 -6.23
C ASP A 114 -8.86 -9.94 -7.56
N GLU A 115 -9.26 -11.22 -7.63
CA GLU A 115 -9.20 -12.03 -8.86
C GLU A 115 -10.07 -11.42 -9.97
N LEU A 116 -11.34 -11.10 -9.67
CA LEU A 116 -12.23 -10.44 -10.63
C LEU A 116 -11.63 -9.14 -11.16
N VAL A 117 -11.16 -8.27 -10.27
CA VAL A 117 -10.63 -6.96 -10.68
C VAL A 117 -9.33 -7.11 -11.48
N ALA A 118 -8.46 -8.05 -11.10
CA ALA A 118 -7.25 -8.34 -11.85
C ALA A 118 -7.59 -8.78 -13.28
N GLU A 119 -8.51 -9.74 -13.45
CA GLU A 119 -8.93 -10.23 -14.77
C GLU A 119 -9.56 -9.12 -15.63
N LEU A 120 -10.39 -8.25 -15.05
CA LEU A 120 -10.96 -7.11 -15.77
C LEU A 120 -9.89 -6.12 -16.24
N CYS A 121 -8.89 -5.84 -15.39
CA CYS A 121 -7.78 -4.96 -15.77
C CYS A 121 -6.92 -5.60 -16.86
N ILE A 122 -6.57 -6.87 -16.72
CA ILE A 122 -5.76 -7.60 -17.72
C ILE A 122 -6.45 -7.60 -19.08
N ARG A 123 -7.76 -7.89 -19.13
CA ARG A 123 -8.54 -7.85 -20.37
C ARG A 123 -8.51 -6.47 -21.03
N ARG A 124 -8.73 -5.40 -20.25
CA ARG A 124 -8.68 -4.04 -20.79
C ARG A 124 -7.29 -3.68 -21.31
N ILE A 125 -6.24 -4.09 -20.60
CA ILE A 125 -4.85 -3.86 -20.99
C ILE A 125 -4.48 -4.62 -22.28
N ALA A 126 -5.10 -5.78 -22.50
CA ALA A 126 -4.88 -6.59 -23.70
C ALA A 126 -5.65 -6.08 -24.94
N GLU A 127 -6.55 -5.11 -24.80
CA GLU A 127 -7.25 -4.52 -25.94
C GLU A 127 -6.30 -3.63 -26.77
N ALA A 128 -6.54 -3.58 -28.09
CA ALA A 128 -5.63 -2.96 -29.05
C ALA A 128 -5.43 -1.44 -28.85
N ASP A 129 -6.37 -0.77 -28.19
CA ASP A 129 -6.35 0.66 -27.85
C ASP A 129 -5.70 0.93 -26.48
N ALA A 130 -5.18 -0.08 -25.78
CA ALA A 130 -4.56 0.11 -24.48
C ALA A 130 -3.37 1.09 -24.52
N SER A 131 -2.68 1.20 -25.65
CA SER A 131 -1.66 2.23 -25.86
C SER A 131 -2.23 3.66 -25.80
N GLU A 132 -3.45 3.87 -26.32
CA GLU A 132 -4.15 5.16 -26.26
C GLU A 132 -4.60 5.51 -24.84
N LEU A 133 -4.89 4.50 -24.00
CA LEU A 133 -5.27 4.70 -22.59
C LEU A 133 -4.15 5.28 -21.74
N PHE A 134 -2.89 5.05 -22.08
CA PHE A 134 -1.75 5.52 -21.28
C PHE A 134 -0.92 6.62 -21.94
N GLY A 135 -1.14 6.90 -23.24
CA GLY A 135 -0.58 8.04 -23.99
C GLY A 135 0.54 7.61 -24.96
N THR A 136 0.79 8.43 -25.99
CA THR A 136 1.66 8.11 -27.13
C THR A 136 3.13 7.98 -26.73
N ALA A 137 3.83 7.01 -27.32
CA ALA A 137 5.19 6.58 -26.94
C ALA A 137 6.27 7.68 -26.91
N ASP A 138 6.06 8.78 -27.65
CA ASP A 138 7.10 9.75 -28.00
C ASP A 138 7.45 10.75 -26.89
N ASP A 139 6.62 10.90 -25.84
CA ASP A 139 6.87 11.80 -24.72
C ASP A 139 7.37 11.08 -23.45
N TRP A 140 7.65 9.77 -23.51
CA TRP A 140 8.02 8.99 -22.32
C TRP A 140 9.54 8.91 -22.10
N PRO A 141 9.97 8.90 -20.82
CA PRO A 141 11.29 8.44 -20.45
C PRO A 141 11.50 6.97 -20.90
N ASP A 142 12.67 6.67 -21.47
CA ASP A 142 13.05 5.29 -21.86
C ASP A 142 13.25 4.42 -20.61
N ILE A 143 12.16 3.77 -20.17
CA ILE A 143 12.14 2.94 -18.95
C ILE A 143 13.10 1.75 -19.02
N PRO A 144 13.19 1.00 -20.14
CA PRO A 144 14.24 0.01 -20.32
C PRO A 144 15.65 0.56 -20.08
N ALA A 145 15.96 1.75 -20.62
CA ALA A 145 17.26 2.37 -20.40
C ALA A 145 17.47 2.77 -18.92
N LEU A 146 16.46 3.32 -18.24
CA LEU A 146 16.53 3.65 -16.82
C LEU A 146 16.71 2.40 -15.94
N HIS A 147 16.05 1.29 -16.26
CA HIS A 147 16.27 0.02 -15.57
C HIS A 147 17.67 -0.54 -15.79
N ALA A 148 18.18 -0.50 -17.03
CA ALA A 148 19.55 -0.90 -17.34
C ALA A 148 20.57 -0.04 -16.58
N GLN A 149 20.34 1.28 -16.52
CA GLN A 149 21.17 2.22 -15.77
C GLN A 149 21.17 1.91 -14.26
N ARG A 150 20.00 1.68 -13.66
CA ARG A 150 19.90 1.31 -12.23
C ARG A 150 20.68 0.03 -11.94
N THR A 151 20.50 -1.02 -12.75
CA THR A 151 21.22 -2.30 -12.57
C THR A 151 22.74 -2.12 -12.70
N ALA A 152 23.20 -1.29 -13.64
CA ALA A 152 24.62 -0.99 -13.78
C ALA A 152 25.19 -0.24 -12.55
N LEU A 153 24.43 0.70 -11.97
CA LEU A 153 24.83 1.43 -10.76
C LEU A 153 24.85 0.53 -9.52
N GLU A 154 23.84 -0.32 -9.34
CA GLU A 154 23.79 -1.32 -8.27
C GLU A 154 24.95 -2.32 -8.39
N GLY A 155 25.30 -2.74 -9.61
CA GLY A 155 26.45 -3.59 -9.89
C GLY A 155 27.79 -2.94 -9.50
N ARG A 156 27.97 -1.64 -9.80
CA ARG A 156 29.13 -0.87 -9.37
C ARG A 156 29.22 -0.77 -7.84
N ARG A 157 28.11 -0.42 -7.17
CA ARG A 157 28.04 -0.36 -5.69
C ARG A 157 28.37 -1.71 -5.04
N SER A 158 27.88 -2.82 -5.61
CA SER A 158 28.18 -4.17 -5.13
C SER A 158 29.66 -4.52 -5.29
N SER A 159 30.30 -4.06 -6.38
CA SER A 159 31.72 -4.28 -6.62
C SER A 159 32.60 -3.56 -5.59
N ILE A 160 32.29 -2.29 -5.28
CA ILE A 160 32.96 -1.52 -4.22
C ILE A 160 32.79 -2.21 -2.85
N SER A 161 31.56 -2.67 -2.56
CA SER A 161 31.27 -3.41 -1.32
C SER A 161 32.08 -4.71 -1.22
N SER A 162 32.31 -5.41 -2.33
CA SER A 162 33.17 -6.60 -2.38
C SER A 162 34.64 -6.28 -2.13
N LEU A 163 35.15 -5.16 -2.64
CA LEU A 163 36.53 -4.72 -2.42
C LEU A 163 36.78 -4.34 -0.95
N LEU A 164 35.83 -3.65 -0.32
CA LEU A 164 35.84 -3.34 1.12
C LEU A 164 35.86 -4.63 1.96
N ALA A 165 34.98 -5.59 1.65
CA ALA A 165 34.92 -6.87 2.35
C ALA A 165 36.20 -7.70 2.23
N LYS A 166 36.95 -7.54 1.12
CA LYS A 166 38.25 -8.19 0.90
C LYS A 166 39.43 -7.41 1.51
N GLY A 167 39.19 -6.25 2.10
CA GLY A 167 40.24 -5.37 2.63
C GLY A 167 41.14 -4.75 1.55
N LEU A 168 40.71 -4.77 0.28
CA LEU A 168 41.46 -4.22 -0.86
C LEU A 168 41.20 -2.72 -1.07
N LEU A 169 40.18 -2.19 -0.38
CA LEU A 169 39.78 -0.79 -0.38
C LEU A 169 39.45 -0.40 1.07
N THR A 170 39.72 0.84 1.46
CA THR A 170 39.35 1.34 2.80
C THR A 170 38.00 2.07 2.75
N GLU A 171 37.31 2.16 3.89
CA GLU A 171 36.04 2.90 3.99
C GLU A 171 36.20 4.37 3.57
N ARG A 172 37.32 4.99 3.98
CA ARG A 172 37.66 6.38 3.65
C ARG A 172 37.82 6.59 2.14
N ASP A 173 38.42 5.62 1.45
CA ASP A 173 38.64 5.72 0.00
C ASP A 173 37.34 5.47 -0.79
N ALA A 174 36.39 4.71 -0.22
CA ALA A 174 35.11 4.37 -0.85
C ALA A 174 33.97 5.35 -0.54
N GLU A 175 34.12 6.22 0.46
CA GLU A 175 33.02 7.04 1.02
C GLU A 175 32.40 7.95 -0.04
N GLN A 176 33.23 8.66 -0.81
CA GLN A 176 32.76 9.56 -1.86
C GLN A 176 32.04 8.81 -2.98
N ASP A 177 32.66 7.75 -3.51
CA ASP A 177 32.08 6.93 -4.59
C ASP A 177 30.75 6.30 -4.20
N LEU A 178 30.63 5.80 -2.95
CA LEU A 178 29.38 5.22 -2.45
C LEU A 178 28.30 6.29 -2.24
N THR A 179 28.68 7.50 -1.84
CA THR A 179 27.76 8.64 -1.69
C THR A 179 27.21 9.08 -3.04
N ASP A 180 28.08 9.21 -4.05
CA ASP A 180 27.71 9.60 -5.40
C ASP A 180 26.84 8.53 -6.07
N LEU A 181 27.23 7.26 -5.99
CA LEU A 181 26.39 6.15 -6.47
C LEU A 181 25.02 6.11 -5.78
N ALA A 182 24.95 6.40 -4.48
CA ALA A 182 23.67 6.46 -3.77
C ALA A 182 22.80 7.63 -4.27
N ALA A 183 23.40 8.76 -4.64
CA ALA A 183 22.69 9.89 -5.23
C ALA A 183 22.19 9.57 -6.64
N GLU A 184 23.04 8.98 -7.50
CA GLU A 184 22.66 8.55 -8.85
C GLU A 184 21.54 7.50 -8.82
N ILE A 185 21.63 6.50 -7.94
CA ILE A 185 20.58 5.49 -7.77
C ILE A 185 19.27 6.15 -7.31
N ARG A 186 19.32 7.15 -6.41
CA ARG A 186 18.11 7.90 -6.02
C ARG A 186 17.51 8.65 -7.20
N ALA A 187 18.31 9.38 -7.97
CA ALA A 187 17.84 10.14 -9.13
C ALA A 187 17.15 9.23 -10.17
N VAL A 188 17.78 8.11 -10.53
CA VAL A 188 17.18 7.13 -11.47
C VAL A 188 15.89 6.53 -10.89
N ASN A 189 15.83 6.26 -9.58
CA ASN A 189 14.61 5.78 -8.94
C ASN A 189 13.50 6.84 -8.93
N ASP A 190 13.84 8.12 -8.76
CA ASP A 190 12.89 9.23 -8.81
C ASP A 190 12.35 9.44 -10.24
N GLU A 191 13.20 9.32 -11.26
CA GLU A 191 12.81 9.33 -12.68
C GLU A 191 11.90 8.15 -13.03
N LEU A 192 12.26 6.94 -12.58
CA LEU A 192 11.40 5.75 -12.71
C LEU A 192 10.06 5.94 -11.98
N ALA A 193 10.06 6.55 -10.79
CA ALA A 193 8.85 6.81 -10.03
C ALA A 193 7.94 7.81 -10.74
N GLN A 194 8.51 8.90 -11.27
CA GLN A 194 7.79 9.87 -12.09
C GLN A 194 7.23 9.23 -13.36
N ALA A 195 8.01 8.40 -14.03
CA ALA A 195 7.57 7.68 -15.21
C ALA A 195 6.45 6.67 -14.91
N VAL A 196 6.44 6.04 -13.74
CA VAL A 196 5.33 5.17 -13.29
C VAL A 196 4.06 5.98 -12.99
N GLN A 197 4.19 7.21 -12.47
CA GLN A 197 3.04 8.13 -12.33
C GLN A 197 2.49 8.56 -13.69
N LEU A 198 3.38 8.73 -14.66
CA LEU A 198 3.10 9.20 -16.01
C LEU A 198 2.55 8.08 -16.93
N SER A 199 3.06 6.86 -16.82
CA SER A 199 2.62 5.69 -17.60
C SER A 199 2.83 4.37 -16.85
N PRO A 200 1.82 3.92 -16.08
CA PRO A 200 1.83 2.63 -15.37
C PRO A 200 2.12 1.41 -16.26
N LEU A 201 1.86 1.51 -17.58
CA LEU A 201 2.02 0.44 -18.57
C LEU A 201 3.29 0.53 -19.43
N ALA A 202 4.22 1.47 -19.19
CA ALA A 202 5.37 1.67 -20.08
C ALA A 202 6.17 0.39 -20.42
N ASP A 203 6.28 -0.56 -19.48
CA ASP A 203 7.02 -1.82 -19.70
C ASP A 203 6.21 -2.92 -20.40
N LEU A 204 4.89 -2.73 -20.58
CA LEU A 204 4.02 -3.70 -21.24
C LEU A 204 4.42 -3.90 -22.71
N ALA A 205 4.85 -2.84 -23.38
CA ALA A 205 5.32 -2.87 -24.76
C ALA A 205 6.48 -3.88 -24.95
N SER A 206 7.32 -4.05 -23.93
CA SER A 206 8.44 -4.99 -23.93
C SER A 206 8.02 -6.45 -23.69
N VAL A 207 6.90 -6.69 -23.01
CA VAL A 207 6.42 -8.04 -22.64
C VAL A 207 5.47 -8.62 -23.68
N GLY A 208 4.62 -7.79 -24.30
CA GLY A 208 3.67 -8.20 -25.35
C GLY A 208 2.48 -9.05 -24.88
N ASP A 209 2.50 -9.57 -23.65
CA ASP A 209 1.41 -10.33 -23.03
C ASP A 209 1.00 -9.70 -21.68
N ALA A 210 -0.28 -9.33 -21.56
CA ALA A 210 -0.82 -8.64 -20.39
C ALA A 210 -0.89 -9.52 -19.14
N HIS A 211 -1.12 -10.84 -19.27
CA HIS A 211 -1.14 -11.77 -18.13
C HIS A 211 0.27 -11.95 -17.57
N VAL A 212 1.26 -12.17 -18.45
CA VAL A 212 2.67 -12.31 -18.07
C VAL A 212 3.15 -11.03 -17.39
N TRP A 213 2.84 -9.88 -17.98
CA TRP A 213 3.15 -8.58 -17.40
C TRP A 213 2.52 -8.42 -16.01
N TRP A 214 1.22 -8.67 -15.88
CA TRP A 214 0.52 -8.54 -14.60
C TRP A 214 1.13 -9.43 -13.53
N ALA A 215 1.49 -10.67 -13.87
CA ALA A 215 2.11 -11.62 -12.94
C ALA A 215 3.49 -11.17 -12.43
N GLN A 216 4.28 -10.48 -13.26
CA GLN A 216 5.64 -10.06 -12.95
C GLN A 216 5.72 -8.71 -12.20
N VAL A 217 4.76 -7.80 -12.45
CA VAL A 217 4.82 -6.46 -11.84
C VAL A 217 4.49 -6.48 -10.34
N THR A 218 5.04 -5.48 -9.63
CA THR A 218 4.83 -5.33 -8.19
C THR A 218 3.37 -5.01 -7.85
N LEU A 219 2.97 -5.34 -6.62
CA LEU A 219 1.63 -5.00 -6.12
C LEU A 219 1.33 -3.49 -6.19
N ALA A 220 2.34 -2.65 -5.93
CA ALA A 220 2.20 -1.19 -6.04
C ALA A 220 1.83 -0.78 -7.47
N ARG A 221 2.43 -1.42 -8.48
CA ARG A 221 2.15 -1.15 -9.90
C ARG A 221 0.76 -1.61 -10.31
N ARG A 222 0.35 -2.84 -9.96
CA ARG A 222 -1.02 -3.32 -10.18
C ARG A 222 -2.06 -2.38 -9.59
N ARG A 223 -1.78 -1.85 -8.40
CA ARG A 223 -2.62 -0.87 -7.70
C ARG A 223 -2.72 0.47 -8.44
N ALA A 224 -1.61 0.98 -8.95
CA ALA A 224 -1.59 2.21 -9.74
C ALA A 224 -2.41 2.06 -11.02
N VAL A 225 -2.31 0.91 -11.70
CA VAL A 225 -3.10 0.59 -12.90
C VAL A 225 -4.60 0.56 -12.58
N ILE A 226 -5.00 -0.10 -11.50
CA ILE A 226 -6.41 -0.14 -11.07
C ILE A 226 -6.91 1.27 -10.80
N ASP A 227 -6.17 2.07 -10.02
CA ASP A 227 -6.59 3.43 -9.70
C ASP A 227 -6.64 4.32 -10.96
N ALA A 228 -5.78 4.10 -11.96
CA ALA A 228 -5.85 4.82 -13.22
C ALA A 228 -7.07 4.42 -14.09
N LEU A 229 -7.40 3.12 -14.15
CA LEU A 229 -8.39 2.59 -15.09
C LEU A 229 -9.82 2.61 -14.55
N ILE A 230 -10.01 2.27 -13.28
CA ILE A 230 -11.34 1.92 -12.75
C ILE A 230 -11.54 2.44 -11.33
N THR A 231 -12.78 2.75 -11.01
CA THR A 231 -13.25 2.86 -9.64
C THR A 231 -14.04 1.60 -9.29
N VAL A 232 -13.62 0.91 -8.22
CA VAL A 232 -14.23 -0.35 -7.78
C VAL A 232 -15.11 -0.10 -6.57
N ALA A 233 -16.43 -0.22 -6.70
CA ALA A 233 -17.36 -0.14 -5.58
C ALA A 233 -17.93 -1.52 -5.21
N ILE A 234 -17.69 -1.95 -3.97
CA ILE A 234 -18.11 -3.27 -3.51
C ILE A 234 -19.51 -3.18 -2.91
N ARG A 235 -20.46 -3.96 -3.46
CA ARG A 235 -21.83 -4.04 -2.94
C ARG A 235 -21.94 -5.00 -1.75
N PRO A 236 -22.78 -4.69 -0.75
CA PRO A 236 -23.28 -5.70 0.18
C PRO A 236 -24.09 -6.77 -0.57
N VAL A 237 -23.95 -8.03 -0.17
CA VAL A 237 -24.65 -9.17 -0.80
C VAL A 237 -25.80 -9.70 0.04
N GLY A 238 -26.13 -9.04 1.15
CA GLY A 238 -27.11 -9.52 2.13
C GLY A 238 -26.55 -10.58 3.09
N MET A 239 -27.33 -10.89 4.13
CA MET A 239 -26.94 -11.85 5.16
C MET A 239 -26.99 -13.29 4.63
N GLY A 240 -26.06 -14.13 5.08
CA GLY A 240 -26.04 -15.57 4.78
C GLY A 240 -25.63 -15.96 3.37
N LYS A 241 -25.46 -15.01 2.45
CA LYS A 241 -25.03 -15.26 1.07
C LYS A 241 -23.51 -15.25 0.96
N ARG A 242 -22.95 -16.24 0.27
CA ARG A 242 -21.51 -16.34 -0.03
C ARG A 242 -21.33 -16.27 -1.54
N VAL A 243 -20.47 -15.36 -1.99
CA VAL A 243 -20.02 -15.28 -3.38
C VAL A 243 -18.75 -16.09 -3.50
N THR A 244 -18.77 -17.15 -4.32
CA THR A 244 -17.66 -18.09 -4.49
C THR A 244 -17.23 -18.27 -5.94
N THR A 245 -17.93 -17.65 -6.90
CA THR A 245 -17.62 -17.70 -8.32
C THR A 245 -17.42 -16.29 -8.87
N LEU A 246 -16.66 -16.16 -9.94
CA LEU A 246 -16.42 -14.87 -10.60
C LEU A 246 -17.71 -14.29 -11.20
N ASP A 247 -18.57 -15.12 -11.80
CA ASP A 247 -19.84 -14.67 -12.37
C ASP A 247 -20.74 -14.00 -11.31
N ALA A 248 -20.86 -14.62 -10.12
CA ALA A 248 -21.60 -14.03 -9.01
C ALA A 248 -20.87 -12.81 -8.41
N ALA A 249 -19.55 -12.73 -8.53
CA ALA A 249 -18.78 -11.55 -8.10
C ALA A 249 -19.04 -10.35 -9.02
N ILE A 250 -19.16 -10.55 -10.34
CA ILE A 250 -19.49 -9.50 -11.32
C ILE A 250 -20.81 -8.82 -10.95
N GLU A 251 -21.84 -9.58 -10.59
CA GLU A 251 -23.13 -9.02 -10.18
C GLU A 251 -23.08 -8.21 -8.88
N THR A 252 -21.99 -8.28 -8.12
CA THR A 252 -21.90 -7.73 -6.77
C THR A 252 -20.75 -6.74 -6.59
N VAL A 253 -20.08 -6.37 -7.67
CA VAL A 253 -19.04 -5.34 -7.71
C VAL A 253 -19.38 -4.36 -8.83
N GLU A 254 -19.43 -3.08 -8.50
CA GLU A 254 -19.60 -1.99 -9.46
C GLU A 254 -18.25 -1.56 -9.97
N ILE A 255 -18.12 -1.48 -11.29
CA ILE A 255 -16.90 -1.06 -11.97
C ILE A 255 -17.26 0.16 -12.80
N ASP A 256 -16.76 1.31 -12.37
CA ASP A 256 -16.87 2.55 -13.14
C ASP A 256 -15.54 2.77 -13.86
N TRP A 257 -15.52 2.64 -15.18
CA TRP A 257 -14.33 2.94 -15.99
C TRP A 257 -14.06 4.44 -16.00
N ARG A 258 -12.83 4.83 -15.66
CA ARG A 258 -12.40 6.22 -15.75
C ARG A 258 -12.20 6.53 -17.23
N ALA A 259 -13.16 7.24 -17.83
CA ALA A 259 -12.98 7.77 -19.18
C ALA A 259 -11.84 8.77 -19.14
N ARG A 260 -10.81 8.58 -19.98
CA ARG A 260 -9.88 9.68 -20.23
C ARG A 260 -10.66 10.77 -20.96
N SER A 261 -10.81 11.92 -20.31
CA SER A 261 -11.11 13.16 -21.03
C SER A 261 -10.03 13.32 -22.09
N ARG A 262 -10.46 13.35 -23.35
CA ARG A 262 -9.63 13.68 -24.51
C ARG A 262 -8.88 14.97 -24.29
#